data_AF-A0A817VR33-F1
#
_entry.id   AF-A0A817VR33-F1
#
_cell.length_a   1.000
_cell.length_b   1.000
_cell.length_c   1.000
_cell.angle_alpha   90.00
_cell.angle_beta   90.00
_cell.angle_gamma   90.00
#
_symmetry.space_group_name_H-M   'P 1'
#
loop_
_entity.id
_entity.type
_entity.pdbx_description
1 polymer ?
#
loop_
_entity_poly.entity_id
_entity_poly.type
_entity_poly.pdbx_seq_one_letter_code
_entity_poly.pdbx_strand_id
1 'polypeptide(L)'
;MQLLSAKLPVGVLVLVIVSIIFFWSGQSYFKMPLIFTSNCHLSLTESDDFICEPDNVWNERKNVYRAQDKENMIKRESNIFFLTNWEPNFHCSHARRIGRMGDGGKWVCDPYRLKSRVDCLVYSVGSNGDFSFEVNMKKTMPHCEIHTFDRNRYVCPKGICIFHQITLGNGTHPKGSKSWTTIIQKLNHIQRKIDILKIDIEGFEYLFFPLIMQASASSLPRQILIELHPSDPKVIHGFFKLLRKHHYVIFNKEPNLIAGHRFFEYAFLKLNPLFFQIFTSKFWNEVE
;
A
#
# COMPACT_ATOMS: atom_id res chain seq x y z
N MET A 1 45.61 -22.55 65.39
CA MET A 1 44.55 -22.31 64.39
C MET A 1 43.38 -21.64 65.10
N GLN A 2 43.35 -20.31 65.13
CA GLN A 2 42.29 -19.54 65.79
C GLN A 2 41.17 -19.26 64.79
N LEU A 3 39.97 -19.78 65.06
CA LEU A 3 38.73 -19.39 64.38
C LEU A 3 38.20 -18.13 65.06
N LEU A 4 38.31 -16.99 64.38
CA LEU A 4 37.68 -15.73 64.76
C LEU A 4 36.18 -15.79 64.39
N SER A 5 35.30 -15.83 65.39
CA SER A 5 33.87 -15.60 65.20
C SER A 5 33.62 -14.09 65.04
N ALA A 6 33.35 -13.64 63.83
CA ALA A 6 32.91 -12.27 63.59
C ALA A 6 31.44 -12.12 64.03
N LYS A 7 31.19 -11.47 65.16
CA LYS A 7 29.85 -11.01 65.54
C LYS A 7 29.53 -9.74 64.75
N LEU A 8 28.59 -9.81 63.82
CA LEU A 8 28.05 -8.62 63.16
C LEU A 8 27.30 -7.78 64.21
N PRO A 9 27.62 -6.48 64.39
CA PRO A 9 26.90 -5.63 65.32
C PRO A 9 25.45 -5.44 64.85
N VAL A 10 24.50 -5.56 65.79
CA VAL A 10 23.05 -5.53 65.57
C VAL A 10 22.60 -4.28 64.77
N GLY A 11 23.32 -3.16 64.88
CA GLY A 11 23.05 -1.95 64.11
C GLY A 11 23.24 -2.07 62.59
N VAL A 12 24.16 -2.93 62.13
CA VAL A 12 24.38 -3.18 60.69
C VAL A 12 23.26 -4.05 60.11
N LEU A 13 22.72 -4.98 60.89
CA LEU A 13 21.61 -5.83 60.46
C LEU A 13 20.32 -5.02 60.27
N VAL A 14 20.05 -4.05 61.16
CA VAL A 14 18.86 -3.17 61.06
C VAL A 14 18.96 -2.25 59.84
N LEU A 15 20.14 -1.68 59.56
CA LEU A 15 20.33 -0.83 58.37
C LEU A 15 20.17 -1.60 57.06
N VAL A 16 20.62 -2.86 57.00
CA VAL A 16 20.42 -3.74 55.84
C VAL A 16 18.95 -4.11 55.66
N ILE A 17 18.21 -4.39 56.75
CA ILE A 17 16.77 -4.71 56.68
C ILE A 17 15.95 -3.48 56.27
N VAL A 18 16.24 -2.29 56.81
CA VAL A 18 15.54 -1.04 56.44
C VAL A 18 15.81 -0.66 54.99
N SER A 19 17.03 -0.86 54.49
CA SER A 19 17.35 -0.61 53.07
C SER A 19 16.71 -1.65 52.13
N ILE A 20 16.62 -2.93 52.53
CA ILE A 20 15.88 -3.95 51.75
C ILE A 20 14.36 -3.65 51.72
N ILE A 21 13.78 -3.17 52.82
CA ILE A 21 12.36 -2.77 52.87
C ILE A 21 12.11 -1.53 52.01
N PHE A 22 13.00 -0.53 52.02
CA PHE A 22 12.92 0.63 51.11
C PHE A 22 13.12 0.26 49.64
N PHE A 23 13.93 -0.76 49.35
CA PHE A 23 14.09 -1.30 47.99
C PHE A 23 12.87 -2.12 47.53
N TRP A 24 12.08 -2.68 48.45
CA TRP A 24 10.85 -3.43 48.13
C TRP A 24 9.58 -2.56 48.14
N SER A 25 9.57 -1.42 48.82
CA SER A 25 8.40 -0.50 48.84
C SER A 25 8.43 0.60 47.77
N GLY A 26 9.49 0.67 46.96
CA GLY A 26 9.77 1.79 46.04
C GLY A 26 9.45 1.56 44.55
N GLN A 27 8.84 0.44 44.16
CA GLN A 27 8.50 0.17 42.75
C GLN A 27 7.03 -0.18 42.55
N SER A 28 6.14 0.65 43.08
CA SER A 28 4.86 0.86 42.41
C SER A 28 5.12 1.74 41.18
N TYR A 29 5.75 1.18 40.15
CA TYR A 29 5.67 1.76 38.83
C TYR A 29 4.19 1.71 38.45
N PHE A 30 3.50 2.84 38.64
CA PHE A 30 2.26 3.12 37.94
C PHE A 30 2.58 3.00 36.45
N LYS A 31 2.41 1.79 35.88
CA LYS A 31 2.06 1.64 34.47
C LYS A 31 0.67 2.24 34.37
N MET A 32 0.60 3.56 34.32
CA MET A 32 -0.54 4.22 33.73
C MET A 32 -0.62 3.62 32.33
N PRO A 33 -1.68 2.84 31.99
CA PRO A 33 -1.86 2.49 30.61
C PRO A 33 -2.09 3.84 29.94
N LEU A 34 -1.11 4.31 29.17
CA LEU A 34 -1.38 5.26 28.11
C LEU A 34 -2.34 4.52 27.19
N ILE A 35 -3.63 4.59 27.51
CA ILE A 35 -4.71 4.31 26.59
C ILE A 35 -4.65 5.50 25.63
N PHE A 36 -3.70 5.44 24.70
CA PHE A 36 -3.76 6.24 23.51
C PHE A 36 -4.94 5.63 22.74
N THR A 37 -6.16 6.08 23.03
CA THR A 37 -7.22 5.99 22.03
C THR A 37 -6.74 6.89 20.91
N SER A 38 -5.96 6.33 19.98
CA SER A 38 -5.63 7.04 18.75
C SER A 38 -6.97 7.29 18.07
N ASN A 39 -7.52 8.49 18.25
CA ASN A 39 -8.64 8.94 17.46
C ASN A 39 -8.16 8.93 16.01
N CYS A 40 -8.58 7.91 15.27
CA CYS A 40 -8.26 7.71 13.87
C CYS A 40 -9.52 7.83 13.01
N HIS A 41 -10.54 8.53 13.53
CA HIS A 41 -11.80 8.75 12.84
C HIS A 41 -11.59 9.40 11.48
N LEU A 42 -10.68 10.39 11.40
CA LEU A 42 -10.39 11.09 10.15
C LEU A 42 -9.73 10.16 9.13
N SER A 43 -8.71 9.41 9.54
CA SER A 43 -8.00 8.50 8.64
C SER A 43 -8.88 7.35 8.17
N LEU A 44 -9.73 6.78 9.04
CA LEU A 44 -10.70 5.76 8.64
C LEU A 44 -11.69 6.31 7.61
N THR A 45 -12.29 7.48 7.88
CA THR A 45 -13.24 8.13 6.96
C THR A 45 -12.60 8.43 5.60
N GLU A 46 -11.40 9.00 5.60
CA GLU A 46 -10.73 9.47 4.38
C GLU A 46 -10.00 8.36 3.60
N SER A 47 -9.93 7.15 4.16
CA SER A 47 -9.33 5.97 3.51
C SER A 47 -10.33 4.85 3.25
N ASP A 48 -11.63 5.05 3.47
CA ASP A 48 -12.68 4.01 3.46
C ASP A 48 -12.30 2.82 4.35
N ASP A 49 -12.05 3.12 5.62
CA ASP A 49 -11.67 2.20 6.70
C ASP A 49 -10.34 1.47 6.48
N PHE A 50 -9.54 1.91 5.51
CA PHE A 50 -8.30 1.23 5.15
C PHE A 50 -7.10 1.63 6.02
N ILE A 51 -7.04 2.83 6.60
CA ILE A 51 -5.91 3.27 7.43
C ILE A 51 -6.48 3.80 8.73
N CYS A 52 -5.94 3.30 9.86
CA CYS A 52 -6.16 3.91 11.18
C CYS A 52 -4.82 4.46 11.64
N GLU A 53 -4.76 5.78 11.65
CA GLU A 53 -3.65 6.59 12.10
C GLU A 53 -4.20 7.78 12.90
N PRO A 54 -3.54 8.23 13.98
CA PRO A 54 -3.99 9.38 14.74
C PRO A 54 -4.30 10.60 13.86
N ASP A 55 -5.40 11.29 14.14
CA ASP A 55 -5.90 12.40 13.31
C ASP A 55 -4.85 13.52 13.11
N ASN A 56 -4.01 13.80 14.10
CA ASN A 56 -2.92 14.77 13.98
C ASN A 56 -1.87 14.34 12.94
N VAL A 57 -1.49 13.06 12.93
CA VAL A 57 -0.55 12.49 11.94
C VAL A 57 -1.21 12.42 10.56
N TRP A 58 -2.49 12.06 10.48
CA TRP A 58 -3.23 12.05 9.23
C TRP A 58 -3.36 13.45 8.62
N ASN A 59 -3.58 14.49 9.44
CA ASN A 59 -3.58 15.88 8.98
C ASN A 59 -2.21 16.30 8.43
N GLU A 60 -1.12 15.93 9.11
CA GLU A 60 0.22 16.22 8.60
C GLU A 60 0.49 15.51 7.27
N ARG A 61 0.05 14.26 7.13
CA ARG A 61 0.10 13.51 5.87
C ARG A 61 -0.64 14.23 4.74
N LYS A 62 -1.80 14.83 5.01
CA LYS A 62 -2.54 15.63 4.01
C LYS A 62 -1.73 16.87 3.59
N ASN A 63 -1.06 17.53 4.52
CA ASN A 63 -0.22 18.69 4.23
C ASN A 63 0.96 18.31 3.32
N VAL A 64 1.67 17.24 3.67
CA VAL A 64 2.77 16.70 2.86
C VAL A 64 2.29 16.29 1.47
N TYR A 65 1.18 15.55 1.39
CA TYR A 65 0.57 15.16 0.11
C TYR A 65 0.29 16.38 -0.78
N ARG A 66 -0.30 17.46 -0.25
CA ARG A 66 -0.64 18.66 -1.03
C ARG A 66 0.61 19.31 -1.62
N ALA A 67 1.68 19.42 -0.84
CA ALA A 67 2.94 19.99 -1.29
C ALA A 67 3.57 19.13 -2.40
N GLN A 68 3.62 17.80 -2.21
CA GLN A 68 4.20 16.86 -3.17
C GLN A 68 3.35 16.71 -4.44
N ASP A 69 2.02 16.71 -4.34
CA ASP A 69 1.12 16.68 -5.48
C ASP A 69 1.28 17.93 -6.36
N LYS A 70 1.43 19.12 -5.75
CA LYS A 70 1.72 20.35 -6.50
C LYS A 70 3.03 20.23 -7.29
N GLU A 71 4.06 19.64 -6.68
CA GLU A 71 5.36 19.45 -7.33
C GLU A 71 5.29 18.45 -8.50
N ASN A 72 4.48 17.39 -8.36
CA ASN A 72 4.22 16.42 -9.44
C ASN A 72 3.50 17.02 -10.65
N MET A 73 2.85 18.18 -10.49
CA MET A 73 2.19 18.88 -11.60
C MET A 73 3.13 19.75 -12.44
N ILE A 74 4.37 19.96 -11.98
CA ILE A 74 5.41 20.63 -12.76
C ILE A 74 5.98 19.63 -13.76
N LYS A 75 5.81 19.92 -15.05
CA LYS A 75 6.36 19.07 -16.13
C LYS A 75 7.83 19.38 -16.32
N ARG A 76 8.69 18.37 -16.17
CA ARG A 76 10.13 18.47 -16.44
C ARG A 76 10.45 17.68 -17.71
N GLU A 77 10.88 18.37 -18.74
CA GLU A 77 11.40 17.73 -19.96
C GLU A 77 12.77 17.11 -19.65
N SER A 78 12.89 15.80 -19.84
CA SER A 78 14.09 15.06 -19.49
C SER A 78 14.17 13.74 -20.25
N ASN A 79 15.37 13.39 -20.71
CA ASN A 79 15.66 12.09 -21.30
C ASN A 79 15.63 10.94 -20.26
N ILE A 80 15.64 11.29 -18.97
CA ILE A 80 15.45 10.39 -17.83
C ILE A 80 14.09 10.65 -17.16
N PHE A 81 13.01 10.65 -17.95
CA PHE A 81 11.66 11.09 -17.57
C PHE A 81 11.24 10.66 -16.16
N PHE A 82 11.30 9.36 -15.86
CA PHE A 82 10.86 8.83 -14.58
C PHE A 82 11.76 9.23 -13.42
N LEU A 83 13.02 9.61 -13.63
CA LEU A 83 13.88 10.12 -12.55
C LEU A 83 13.57 11.57 -12.17
N THR A 84 12.85 12.33 -13.00
CA THR A 84 12.58 13.75 -12.76
C THR A 84 11.09 14.09 -12.66
N ASN A 85 10.20 13.11 -12.81
CA ASN A 85 8.75 13.34 -12.80
C ASN A 85 8.04 12.28 -11.94
N TRP A 86 6.87 12.67 -11.42
CA TRP A 86 5.94 11.80 -10.69
C TRP A 86 6.62 11.04 -9.55
N GLU A 87 6.94 11.75 -8.48
CA GLU A 87 7.46 11.19 -7.23
C GLU A 87 6.34 10.69 -6.32
N PRO A 88 6.64 9.78 -5.36
CA PRO A 88 5.71 9.44 -4.30
C PRO A 88 5.19 10.69 -3.58
N ASN A 89 3.86 10.82 -3.52
CA ASN A 89 3.18 11.91 -2.82
C ASN A 89 2.38 11.42 -1.61
N PHE A 90 2.56 10.16 -1.23
CA PHE A 90 1.93 9.54 -0.06
C PHE A 90 2.87 8.53 0.57
N HIS A 91 2.92 8.48 1.90
CA HIS A 91 3.74 7.50 2.60
C HIS A 91 2.89 6.35 3.15
N CYS A 92 3.08 5.11 2.71
CA CYS A 92 2.42 3.97 3.34
C CYS A 92 3.32 3.33 4.41
N SER A 93 3.01 3.57 5.69
CA SER A 93 3.86 3.18 6.83
C SER A 93 4.14 1.67 6.93
N HIS A 94 3.25 0.85 6.38
CA HIS A 94 3.38 -0.61 6.36
C HIS A 94 3.51 -1.17 4.95
N ALA A 95 4.06 -0.39 4.00
CA ALA A 95 4.38 -0.90 2.67
C ALA A 95 5.38 -2.07 2.77
N ARG A 96 5.12 -3.14 2.02
CA ARG A 96 6.05 -4.28 1.93
C ARG A 96 6.15 -4.76 0.50
N ARG A 97 7.36 -5.18 0.13
CA ARG A 97 7.61 -5.82 -1.15
C ARG A 97 7.19 -7.28 -1.12
N ILE A 98 6.35 -7.69 -2.07
CA ILE A 98 5.87 -9.06 -2.24
C ILE A 98 6.31 -9.57 -3.60
N GLY A 99 6.83 -10.81 -3.66
CA GLY A 99 7.40 -11.38 -4.88
C GLY A 99 8.93 -11.53 -4.79
N ARG A 100 9.58 -11.81 -5.92
CA ARG A 100 11.05 -11.89 -6.01
C ARG A 100 11.70 -10.56 -5.70
N MET A 101 12.88 -10.56 -5.09
CA MET A 101 13.77 -9.39 -5.02
C MET A 101 14.32 -9.05 -6.42
N GLY A 102 14.46 -7.77 -6.75
CA GLY A 102 14.78 -7.34 -8.11
C GLY A 102 13.52 -7.32 -8.98
N ASP A 103 13.58 -7.85 -10.20
CA ASP A 103 12.45 -7.81 -11.14
C ASP A 103 11.27 -8.73 -10.74
N GLY A 104 10.05 -8.32 -11.10
CA GLY A 104 8.79 -9.06 -10.91
C GLY A 104 8.07 -8.88 -9.57
N GLY A 105 8.79 -8.55 -8.49
CA GLY A 105 8.16 -8.22 -7.20
C GLY A 105 7.50 -6.84 -7.21
N LYS A 106 6.45 -6.65 -6.40
CA LYS A 106 5.71 -5.37 -6.33
C LYS A 106 5.51 -4.91 -4.88
N TRP A 107 5.41 -3.60 -4.67
CA TRP A 107 5.17 -3.01 -3.35
C TRP A 107 3.68 -2.95 -3.02
N VAL A 108 3.26 -3.61 -1.95
CA VAL A 108 1.88 -3.62 -1.45
C VAL A 108 1.79 -2.72 -0.22
N CYS A 109 0.84 -1.79 -0.20
CA CYS A 109 0.55 -0.97 0.97
C CYS A 109 -0.22 -1.76 2.02
N ASP A 110 0.33 -1.83 3.23
CA ASP A 110 -0.25 -2.47 4.41
C ASP A 110 -0.88 -3.85 4.16
N PRO A 111 -0.09 -4.85 3.73
CA PRO A 111 -0.59 -6.21 3.60
C PRO A 111 -0.99 -6.81 4.96
N TYR A 112 -0.53 -6.25 6.09
CA TYR A 112 -0.96 -6.71 7.42
C TYR A 112 -2.45 -6.45 7.61
N ARG A 113 -2.94 -5.26 7.25
CA ARG A 113 -4.36 -4.95 7.33
C ARG A 113 -5.19 -5.69 6.28
N LEU A 114 -4.65 -5.99 5.11
CA LEU A 114 -5.32 -6.89 4.17
C LEU A 114 -5.51 -8.32 4.74
N LYS A 115 -4.70 -8.75 5.72
CA LYS A 115 -4.92 -10.05 6.39
C LYS A 115 -6.21 -10.13 7.20
N SER A 116 -6.74 -9.00 7.69
CA SER A 116 -8.00 -9.01 8.45
C SER A 116 -9.24 -8.99 7.55
N ARG A 117 -9.09 -8.81 6.24
CA ARG A 117 -10.17 -8.84 5.26
C ARG A 117 -10.47 -10.27 4.84
N VAL A 118 -11.64 -10.80 5.20
CA VAL A 118 -12.03 -12.19 4.88
C VAL A 118 -12.22 -12.45 3.38
N ASP A 119 -12.53 -11.42 2.59
CA ASP A 119 -12.98 -11.52 1.19
C ASP A 119 -11.93 -11.02 0.17
N CYS A 120 -10.66 -10.99 0.57
CA CYS A 120 -9.55 -10.41 -0.19
C CYS A 120 -9.50 -10.90 -1.64
N LEU A 121 -9.46 -9.96 -2.59
CA LEU A 121 -9.45 -10.25 -4.02
C LEU A 121 -8.27 -9.58 -4.73
N VAL A 122 -7.46 -10.40 -5.42
CA VAL A 122 -6.25 -9.97 -6.12
C VAL A 122 -6.36 -10.34 -7.60
N TYR A 123 -6.22 -9.34 -8.47
CA TYR A 123 -6.06 -9.56 -9.90
C TYR A 123 -4.61 -9.29 -10.28
N SER A 124 -4.01 -10.21 -11.02
CA SER A 124 -2.66 -10.08 -11.55
C SER A 124 -2.69 -10.26 -13.06
N VAL A 125 -2.29 -9.23 -13.79
CA VAL A 125 -2.35 -9.21 -15.25
C VAL A 125 -0.94 -9.17 -15.80
N GLY A 126 -0.68 -10.08 -16.74
CA GLY A 126 0.63 -10.26 -17.36
C GLY A 126 1.59 -10.94 -16.39
N SER A 127 1.39 -12.26 -16.28
CA SER A 127 2.26 -13.11 -15.46
C SER A 127 3.56 -13.44 -16.18
N ASN A 128 3.50 -13.55 -17.51
CA ASN A 128 4.57 -14.05 -18.35
C ASN A 128 5.21 -15.37 -17.83
N GLY A 129 4.41 -16.22 -17.16
CA GLY A 129 4.86 -17.45 -16.54
C GLY A 129 5.61 -17.29 -15.21
N ASP A 130 5.85 -16.06 -14.75
CA ASP A 130 6.37 -15.77 -13.41
C ASP A 130 5.20 -15.64 -12.42
N PHE A 131 5.10 -16.62 -11.51
CA PHE A 131 4.09 -16.64 -10.46
C PHE A 131 4.63 -16.26 -9.08
N SER A 132 5.83 -15.66 -9.01
CA SER A 132 6.50 -15.41 -7.73
C SER A 132 5.76 -14.41 -6.85
N PHE A 133 5.11 -13.41 -7.47
CA PHE A 133 4.25 -12.47 -6.77
C PHE A 133 3.06 -13.21 -6.14
N GLU A 134 2.33 -14.00 -6.93
CA GLU A 134 1.13 -14.74 -6.52
C GLU A 134 1.47 -15.76 -5.43
N VAL A 135 2.58 -16.48 -5.58
CA VAL A 135 3.07 -17.43 -4.57
C VAL A 135 3.33 -16.72 -3.24
N ASN A 136 4.02 -15.58 -3.25
CA ASN A 136 4.32 -14.85 -2.02
C ASN A 136 3.11 -14.11 -1.44
N MET A 137 2.18 -13.67 -2.28
CA MET A 137 0.87 -13.20 -1.87
C MET A 137 0.12 -14.29 -1.12
N LYS A 138 0.02 -15.50 -1.69
CA LYS A 138 -0.66 -16.64 -1.07
C LYS A 138 0.00 -17.10 0.23
N LYS A 139 1.33 -17.04 0.33
CA LYS A 139 2.05 -17.28 1.60
C LYS A 139 1.73 -16.23 2.66
N THR A 140 1.65 -14.96 2.27
CA THR A 140 1.45 -13.84 3.21
C THR A 140 -0.01 -13.73 3.64
N MET A 141 -0.93 -13.97 2.72
CA MET A 141 -2.38 -13.82 2.84
C MET A 141 -3.08 -15.04 2.21
N PRO A 142 -3.10 -16.20 2.90
CA PRO A 142 -3.56 -17.47 2.33
C PRO A 142 -5.05 -17.48 1.97
N HIS A 143 -5.86 -16.60 2.57
CA HIS A 143 -7.28 -16.44 2.30
C HIS A 143 -7.57 -15.65 1.03
N CYS A 144 -6.63 -14.85 0.51
CA CYS A 144 -6.85 -14.07 -0.71
C CYS A 144 -7.14 -14.97 -1.91
N GLU A 145 -8.17 -14.61 -2.66
CA GLU A 145 -8.50 -15.18 -3.96
C GLU A 145 -7.69 -14.45 -5.03
N ILE A 146 -6.91 -15.22 -5.80
CA ILE A 146 -5.97 -14.66 -6.78
C ILE A 146 -6.39 -15.13 -8.18
N HIS A 147 -6.70 -14.17 -9.05
CA HIS A 147 -6.93 -14.39 -10.47
C HIS A 147 -5.77 -13.86 -11.27
N THR A 148 -5.16 -14.73 -12.06
CA THR A 148 -4.04 -14.36 -12.93
C THR A 148 -4.49 -14.41 -14.39
N PHE A 149 -4.25 -13.34 -15.12
CA PHE A 149 -4.67 -13.15 -16.51
C PHE A 149 -3.45 -12.99 -17.40
N ASP A 150 -3.40 -13.74 -18.49
CA ASP A 150 -2.34 -13.61 -19.49
C ASP A 150 -2.86 -13.98 -20.88
N ARG A 151 -2.28 -13.38 -21.92
CA ARG A 151 -2.61 -13.75 -23.31
C ARG A 151 -2.08 -15.14 -23.66
N ASN A 152 -0.91 -15.47 -23.11
CA ASN A 152 -0.25 -16.76 -23.30
C ASN A 152 -0.78 -17.76 -22.27
N ARG A 153 -0.63 -19.05 -22.56
CA ARG A 153 -1.04 -20.10 -21.63
C ARG A 153 0.13 -20.47 -20.73
N TYR A 154 -0.07 -20.32 -19.43
CA TYR A 154 0.86 -20.76 -18.39
C TYR A 154 0.14 -21.66 -17.38
N VAL A 155 0.93 -22.38 -16.58
CA VAL A 155 0.41 -23.24 -15.52
C VAL A 155 0.66 -22.57 -14.18
N CYS A 156 -0.39 -22.00 -13.60
CA CYS A 156 -0.30 -21.49 -12.22
C CYS A 156 -0.08 -22.66 -11.26
N PRO A 157 0.81 -22.52 -10.25
CA PRO A 157 1.01 -23.57 -9.28
C PRO A 157 -0.28 -23.91 -8.51
N LYS A 158 -0.46 -25.19 -8.18
CA LYS A 158 -1.68 -25.70 -7.55
C LYS A 158 -1.97 -24.95 -6.24
N GLY A 159 -3.19 -24.43 -6.10
CA GLY A 159 -3.65 -23.73 -4.90
C GLY A 159 -3.16 -22.28 -4.76
N ILE A 160 -2.41 -21.76 -5.74
CA ILE A 160 -1.89 -20.38 -5.70
C ILE A 160 -2.86 -19.40 -6.34
N CYS A 161 -3.27 -19.66 -7.59
CA CYS A 161 -4.14 -18.77 -8.34
C CYS A 161 -5.04 -19.52 -9.32
N ILE A 162 -6.11 -18.86 -9.75
CA ILE A 162 -6.96 -19.29 -10.86
C ILE A 162 -6.44 -18.59 -12.11
N PHE A 163 -5.93 -19.38 -13.06
CA PHE A 163 -5.35 -18.86 -14.29
C PHE A 163 -6.40 -18.68 -15.39
N HIS A 164 -6.33 -17.54 -16.08
CA HIS A 164 -7.23 -17.15 -17.16
C HIS A 164 -6.41 -16.79 -18.40
N GLN A 165 -6.51 -17.59 -19.45
CA GLN A 165 -5.92 -17.25 -20.74
C GLN A 165 -6.81 -16.22 -21.46
N ILE A 166 -6.57 -14.94 -21.22
CA ILE A 166 -7.38 -13.82 -21.70
C ILE A 166 -6.48 -12.64 -22.08
N THR A 167 -6.75 -12.06 -23.24
CA THR A 167 -6.20 -10.75 -23.64
C THR A 167 -7.13 -9.64 -23.17
N LEU A 168 -6.60 -8.66 -22.45
CA LEU A 168 -7.36 -7.49 -21.99
C LEU A 168 -7.42 -6.40 -23.06
N GLY A 169 -8.56 -5.69 -23.11
CA GLY A 169 -8.77 -4.63 -24.09
C GLY A 169 -10.25 -4.28 -24.24
N ASN A 170 -10.60 -3.54 -25.29
CA ASN A 170 -11.98 -3.06 -25.52
C ASN A 170 -12.79 -3.97 -26.46
N GLY A 171 -12.29 -5.16 -26.80
CA GLY A 171 -12.93 -6.09 -27.74
C GLY A 171 -12.51 -5.92 -29.19
N THR A 172 -12.05 -4.73 -29.60
CA THR A 172 -11.56 -4.46 -30.96
C THR A 172 -10.04 -4.34 -31.02
N HIS A 173 -9.42 -3.85 -29.95
CA HIS A 173 -7.98 -3.66 -29.83
C HIS A 173 -7.44 -4.31 -28.54
N PRO A 174 -6.82 -5.49 -28.63
CA PRO A 174 -6.84 -6.42 -29.77
C PRO A 174 -8.24 -7.02 -30.01
N LYS A 175 -8.51 -7.49 -31.24
CA LYS A 175 -9.80 -8.12 -31.58
C LYS A 175 -10.03 -9.35 -30.70
N GLY A 176 -11.22 -9.44 -30.09
CA GLY A 176 -11.60 -10.54 -29.20
C GLY A 176 -11.12 -10.37 -27.74
N SER A 177 -10.42 -9.28 -27.42
CA SER A 177 -10.04 -8.94 -26.06
C SER A 177 -11.27 -8.75 -25.15
N LYS A 178 -11.06 -8.86 -23.83
CA LYS A 178 -12.11 -8.66 -22.82
C LYS A 178 -11.86 -7.40 -22.03
N SER A 179 -12.92 -6.62 -21.84
CA SER A 179 -12.86 -5.42 -21.02
C SER A 179 -12.81 -5.76 -19.53
N TRP A 180 -12.29 -4.82 -18.75
CA TRP A 180 -12.25 -4.90 -17.29
C TRP A 180 -13.62 -5.24 -16.71
N THR A 181 -14.65 -4.50 -17.12
CA THR A 181 -16.04 -4.72 -16.69
C THR A 181 -16.56 -6.11 -17.06
N THR A 182 -16.28 -6.60 -18.27
CA THR A 182 -16.71 -7.95 -18.69
C THR A 182 -16.08 -9.04 -17.81
N ILE A 183 -14.82 -8.88 -17.41
CA ILE A 183 -14.14 -9.87 -16.57
C ILE A 183 -14.73 -9.89 -15.17
N ILE A 184 -14.93 -8.71 -14.57
CA ILE A 184 -15.56 -8.59 -13.26
C ILE A 184 -16.95 -9.23 -13.26
N GLN A 185 -17.75 -9.00 -14.32
CA GLN A 185 -19.07 -9.62 -14.46
C GLN A 185 -18.99 -11.14 -14.60
N LYS A 186 -18.13 -11.65 -15.48
CA LYS A 186 -17.98 -13.10 -15.73
C LYS A 186 -17.49 -13.87 -14.51
N LEU A 187 -16.68 -13.24 -13.66
CA LEU A 187 -16.19 -13.82 -12.42
C LEU A 187 -17.14 -13.57 -11.24
N ASN A 188 -18.28 -12.93 -11.46
CA ASN A 188 -19.25 -12.58 -10.41
C ASN A 188 -18.69 -11.69 -9.30
N HIS A 189 -17.82 -10.73 -9.67
CA HIS A 189 -17.12 -9.83 -8.74
C HIS A 189 -17.66 -8.39 -8.74
N ILE A 190 -18.84 -8.15 -9.30
CA ILE A 190 -19.43 -6.80 -9.45
C ILE A 190 -19.61 -6.09 -8.09
N GLN A 191 -19.91 -6.85 -7.04
CA GLN A 191 -20.12 -6.35 -5.68
C GLN A 191 -18.91 -6.58 -4.77
N ARG A 192 -17.77 -7.02 -5.32
CA ARG A 192 -16.56 -7.28 -4.56
C ARG A 192 -15.55 -6.15 -4.74
N LYS A 193 -14.87 -5.82 -3.65
CA LYS A 193 -13.74 -4.90 -3.69
C LYS A 193 -12.54 -5.64 -4.27
N ILE A 194 -11.93 -5.09 -5.31
CA ILE A 194 -10.64 -5.58 -5.82
C ILE A 194 -9.57 -4.91 -4.98
N ASP A 195 -8.88 -5.65 -4.12
CA ASP A 195 -7.92 -5.08 -3.18
C ASP A 195 -6.62 -4.71 -3.88
N ILE A 196 -6.16 -5.56 -4.79
CA ILE A 196 -4.90 -5.36 -5.51
C ILE A 196 -5.09 -5.71 -6.98
N LEU A 197 -4.63 -4.80 -7.83
CA LEU A 197 -4.42 -5.05 -9.25
C LEU A 197 -2.92 -4.91 -9.56
N LYS A 198 -2.24 -6.03 -9.87
CA LYS A 198 -0.92 -6.04 -10.49
C LYS A 198 -1.07 -5.93 -12.01
N ILE A 199 -0.30 -5.07 -12.66
CA ILE A 199 -0.27 -4.89 -14.12
C ILE A 199 1.18 -4.91 -14.59
N ASP A 200 1.45 -5.78 -15.56
CA ASP A 200 2.76 -5.89 -16.19
C ASP A 200 2.58 -6.50 -17.58
N ILE A 201 2.27 -5.66 -18.58
CA ILE A 201 1.72 -6.13 -19.87
C ILE A 201 2.50 -5.61 -21.07
N GLU A 202 3.81 -5.41 -20.89
CA GLU A 202 4.77 -5.20 -21.98
C GLU A 202 4.42 -4.02 -22.90
N GLY A 203 4.08 -2.87 -22.32
CA GLY A 203 3.79 -1.63 -23.06
C GLY A 203 2.31 -1.37 -23.35
N PHE A 204 1.43 -2.33 -23.09
CA PHE A 204 -0.02 -2.16 -23.26
C PHE A 204 -0.69 -1.41 -22.10
N GLU A 205 0.07 -1.00 -21.08
CA GLU A 205 -0.43 -0.32 -19.87
C GLU A 205 -1.23 0.93 -20.22
N TYR A 206 -0.71 1.75 -21.14
CA TYR A 206 -1.31 3.03 -21.51
C TYR A 206 -2.63 2.89 -22.28
N LEU A 207 -2.86 1.75 -22.94
CA LEU A 207 -4.11 1.45 -23.63
C LEU A 207 -5.12 0.76 -22.72
N PHE A 208 -4.64 -0.13 -21.86
CA PHE A 208 -5.49 -0.89 -20.94
C PHE A 208 -5.98 -0.03 -19.78
N PHE A 209 -5.12 0.82 -19.24
CA PHE A 209 -5.40 1.59 -18.03
C PHE A 209 -6.65 2.50 -18.13
N PRO A 210 -6.87 3.27 -19.21
CA PRO A 210 -8.09 4.05 -19.39
C PRO A 210 -9.38 3.22 -19.33
N LEU A 211 -9.34 1.95 -19.74
CA LEU A 211 -10.50 1.05 -19.72
C LEU A 211 -10.89 0.66 -18.29
N ILE A 212 -9.90 0.53 -17.39
CA ILE A 212 -10.16 0.32 -15.97
C ILE A 212 -10.85 1.56 -15.38
N MET A 213 -10.34 2.75 -15.70
CA MET A 213 -10.83 4.01 -15.14
C MET A 213 -12.22 4.42 -15.65
N GLN A 214 -12.68 3.84 -16.77
CA GLN A 214 -14.06 3.99 -17.27
C GLN A 214 -15.08 3.10 -16.53
N ALA A 215 -14.62 2.12 -15.75
CA ALA A 215 -15.52 1.29 -14.97
C ALA A 215 -16.16 2.08 -13.81
N SER A 216 -17.21 1.51 -13.23
CA SER A 216 -17.86 2.10 -12.06
C SER A 216 -16.87 2.25 -10.90
N ALA A 217 -17.07 3.26 -10.05
CA ALA A 217 -16.16 3.54 -8.94
C ALA A 217 -15.96 2.35 -7.99
N SER A 218 -16.99 1.52 -7.79
CA SER A 218 -16.92 0.29 -6.98
C SER A 218 -16.09 -0.82 -7.61
N SER A 219 -15.85 -0.75 -8.93
CA SER A 219 -15.02 -1.71 -9.68
C SER A 219 -13.55 -1.29 -9.80
N LEU A 220 -13.18 -0.15 -9.22
CA LEU A 220 -11.80 0.33 -9.22
C LEU A 220 -11.00 -0.36 -8.09
N PRO A 221 -9.77 -0.83 -8.38
CA PRO A 221 -8.92 -1.44 -7.36
C PRO A 221 -8.62 -0.51 -6.18
N ARG A 222 -8.42 -1.07 -4.98
CA ARG A 222 -7.87 -0.30 -3.85
C ARG A 222 -6.41 0.05 -4.10
N GLN A 223 -5.63 -0.89 -4.62
CA GLN A 223 -4.23 -0.70 -4.95
C GLN A 223 -3.95 -1.08 -6.40
N ILE A 224 -3.13 -0.29 -7.07
CA ILE A 224 -2.64 -0.59 -8.41
C ILE A 224 -1.12 -0.65 -8.35
N LEU A 225 -0.56 -1.79 -8.74
CA LEU A 225 0.87 -2.07 -8.76
C LEU A 225 1.25 -2.31 -10.21
N ILE A 226 2.10 -1.46 -10.78
CA ILE A 226 2.28 -1.44 -12.23
C ILE A 226 3.72 -1.19 -12.61
N GLU A 227 4.24 -1.99 -13.55
CA GLU A 227 5.44 -1.62 -14.29
C GLU A 227 5.05 -0.70 -15.44
N LEU A 228 5.72 0.44 -15.57
CA LEU A 228 5.54 1.36 -16.67
C LEU A 228 6.71 1.26 -17.64
N HIS A 229 6.39 0.83 -18.86
CA HIS A 229 7.31 0.78 -19.99
C HIS A 229 7.54 2.17 -20.59
N PRO A 230 8.66 2.39 -21.31
CA PRO A 230 8.94 3.67 -21.95
C PRO A 230 7.87 4.05 -22.97
N SER A 231 7.45 5.31 -22.97
CA SER A 231 6.44 5.85 -23.90
C SER A 231 6.64 7.35 -24.09
N ASP A 232 5.82 7.98 -24.93
CA ASP A 232 5.85 9.43 -25.12
C ASP A 232 5.55 10.16 -23.79
N PRO A 233 6.34 11.17 -23.37
CA PRO A 233 6.11 11.87 -22.11
C PRO A 233 4.69 12.42 -21.93
N LYS A 234 4.00 12.84 -23.00
CA LYS A 234 2.61 13.32 -22.92
C LYS A 234 1.66 12.19 -22.55
N VAL A 235 1.88 10.98 -23.09
CA VAL A 235 1.10 9.78 -22.76
C VAL A 235 1.32 9.42 -21.29
N ILE A 236 2.57 9.42 -20.82
CA ILE A 236 2.89 9.10 -19.43
C ILE A 236 2.28 10.13 -18.47
N HIS A 237 2.41 11.44 -18.74
CA HIS A 237 1.72 12.45 -17.94
C HIS A 237 0.20 12.28 -17.95
N GLY A 238 -0.39 11.88 -19.09
CA GLY A 238 -1.82 11.58 -19.20
C GLY A 238 -2.26 10.44 -18.27
N PHE A 239 -1.46 9.37 -18.20
CA PHE A 239 -1.68 8.22 -17.31
C PHE A 239 -1.75 8.65 -15.84
N PHE A 240 -0.74 9.37 -15.34
CA PHE A 240 -0.70 9.78 -13.95
C PHE A 240 -1.81 10.80 -13.60
N LYS A 241 -2.12 11.72 -14.51
CA LYS A 241 -3.24 12.66 -14.34
C LYS A 241 -4.58 11.92 -14.23
N LEU A 242 -4.74 10.81 -14.96
CA LEU A 242 -5.94 10.00 -14.89
C LEU A 242 -6.04 9.31 -13.51
N LEU A 243 -4.96 8.71 -13.00
CA LEU A 243 -4.92 8.17 -11.64
C LEU A 243 -5.29 9.21 -10.59
N ARG A 244 -4.67 10.39 -10.68
CA ARG A 244 -4.95 11.51 -9.79
C ARG A 244 -6.42 11.93 -9.83
N LYS A 245 -7.03 12.03 -11.01
CA LYS A 245 -8.46 12.34 -11.19
C LYS A 245 -9.37 11.29 -10.53
N HIS A 246 -8.92 10.04 -10.44
CA HIS A 246 -9.64 8.94 -9.80
C HIS A 246 -9.24 8.72 -8.33
N HIS A 247 -8.61 9.71 -7.69
CA HIS A 247 -8.25 9.73 -6.26
C HIS A 247 -7.22 8.66 -5.87
N TYR A 248 -6.26 8.40 -6.77
CA TYR A 248 -5.09 7.60 -6.45
C TYR A 248 -3.91 8.49 -6.09
N VAL A 249 -3.18 8.07 -5.06
CA VAL A 249 -1.90 8.65 -4.63
C VAL A 249 -0.76 7.68 -4.92
N ILE A 250 0.45 8.20 -5.16
CA ILE A 250 1.65 7.39 -5.40
C ILE A 250 2.30 7.12 -4.05
N PHE A 251 2.38 5.85 -3.64
CA PHE A 251 3.04 5.46 -2.39
C PHE A 251 4.37 4.77 -2.58
N ASN A 252 4.67 4.29 -3.79
CA ASN A 252 5.97 3.73 -4.12
C ASN A 252 6.34 3.99 -5.57
N LYS A 253 7.64 4.11 -5.80
CA LYS A 253 8.30 4.22 -7.10
C LYS A 253 9.67 3.56 -6.98
N GLU A 254 10.00 2.62 -7.86
CA GLU A 254 11.34 2.04 -7.93
C GLU A 254 11.75 1.81 -9.40
N PRO A 255 13.03 2.00 -9.75
CA PRO A 255 13.53 1.63 -11.08
C PRO A 255 13.56 0.11 -11.23
N ASN A 256 13.19 -0.41 -12.40
CA ASN A 256 13.51 -1.79 -12.75
C ASN A 256 14.99 -1.86 -13.16
N LEU A 257 15.84 -2.20 -12.19
CA LEU A 257 17.31 -2.24 -12.38
C LEU A 257 17.76 -3.32 -13.38
N ILE A 258 16.90 -4.29 -13.73
CA ILE A 258 17.21 -5.34 -14.69
C ILE A 258 16.78 -4.91 -16.10
N ALA A 259 15.57 -4.37 -16.26
CA ALA A 259 15.08 -3.89 -17.57
C ALA A 259 15.77 -2.60 -18.05
N GLY A 260 16.28 -1.78 -17.11
CA GLY A 260 17.09 -0.61 -17.37
C GLY A 260 16.42 0.71 -16.99
N HIS A 261 17.16 1.82 -17.14
CA HIS A 261 16.82 3.15 -16.59
C HIS A 261 15.52 3.80 -17.09
N ARG A 262 14.81 3.19 -18.04
CA ARG A 262 13.55 3.72 -18.59
C ARG A 262 12.30 2.95 -18.13
N PHE A 263 12.48 1.91 -17.30
CA PHE A 263 11.40 1.07 -16.78
C PHE A 263 11.25 1.32 -15.28
N PHE A 264 10.03 1.61 -14.85
CA PHE A 264 9.77 1.97 -13.45
C PHE A 264 8.52 1.26 -12.94
N GLU A 265 8.66 0.73 -11.74
CA GLU A 265 7.59 0.15 -10.96
C GLU A 265 6.95 1.24 -10.11
N TYR A 266 5.63 1.36 -10.20
CA TYR A 266 4.84 2.28 -9.41
C TYR A 266 3.79 1.53 -8.60
N ALA A 267 3.50 2.07 -7.42
CA ALA A 267 2.40 1.58 -6.60
C ALA A 267 1.51 2.73 -6.15
N PHE A 268 0.20 2.52 -6.33
CA PHE A 268 -0.83 3.52 -6.09
C PHE A 268 -1.85 3.03 -5.07
N LEU A 269 -2.33 3.95 -4.23
CA LEU A 269 -3.40 3.69 -3.27
C LEU A 269 -4.58 4.59 -3.58
N LYS A 270 -5.78 3.99 -3.68
CA LYS A 270 -7.03 4.74 -3.78
C LYS A 270 -7.45 5.24 -2.41
N LEU A 271 -7.77 6.53 -2.32
CA LEU A 271 -8.33 7.17 -1.12
C LEU A 271 -9.75 7.68 -1.38
N ASN A 272 -10.47 7.97 -0.30
CA ASN A 272 -11.77 8.60 -0.36
C ASN A 272 -11.60 10.05 -0.86
N PRO A 273 -12.52 10.58 -1.70
CA PRO A 273 -12.48 11.98 -2.13
C PRO A 273 -12.35 13.01 -1.01
N LEU A 274 -12.84 12.72 0.20
CA LEU A 274 -12.72 13.56 1.40
C LEU A 274 -11.26 13.86 1.78
N PHE A 275 -10.31 12.93 1.52
CA PHE A 275 -8.89 13.15 1.74
C PHE A 275 -8.36 14.40 1.01
N PHE A 276 -8.90 14.67 -0.18
CA PHE A 276 -8.43 15.74 -1.05
C PHE A 276 -9.09 17.08 -0.77
N GLN A 277 -10.10 17.11 0.11
CA GLN A 277 -10.80 18.34 0.48
C GLN A 277 -9.93 19.20 1.40
N ILE A 278 -10.08 20.52 1.25
CA ILE A 278 -9.49 21.51 2.15
C ILE A 278 -10.60 21.94 3.09
N PHE A 279 -10.55 21.48 4.34
CA PHE A 279 -11.34 22.08 5.39
C PHE A 279 -10.65 23.38 5.78
N THR A 280 -11.15 24.51 5.28
CA THR A 280 -10.82 25.81 5.85
C THR A 280 -11.50 25.85 7.22
N SER A 281 -10.71 25.80 8.29
CA SER A 281 -11.23 25.99 9.64
C SER A 281 -11.68 27.45 9.78
N LYS A 282 -12.91 27.75 9.35
CA LYS A 282 -13.57 29.03 9.64
C LYS A 282 -14.14 29.07 11.07
N PHE A 283 -13.78 28.11 11.92
CA PHE A 283 -14.40 27.85 13.22
C PHE A 283 -13.57 28.25 14.45
N TRP A 284 -12.43 28.94 14.28
CA TRP A 284 -11.59 29.40 15.39
C TRP A 284 -11.58 30.93 15.60
N ASN A 285 -12.48 31.69 14.96
CA ASN A 285 -12.52 33.16 15.05
C ASN A 285 -13.82 33.73 15.64
N GLU A 286 -14.61 32.97 16.40
CA GLU A 286 -15.84 33.48 17.06
C GLU A 286 -15.87 33.21 18.58
N VAL A 287 -14.70 33.16 19.23
CA VAL A 287 -14.62 33.23 20.70
C VAL A 287 -13.45 34.14 21.11
N GLU A 288 -13.62 35.43 20.90
CA GLU A 288 -13.04 36.56 21.67
C GLU A 288 -14.04 37.73 21.60
#